data_AF-A0A943DEV4-F1
#
_entry.id   AF-A0A943DEV4-F1
#
_cell.length_a   1.000
_cell.length_b   1.000
_cell.length_c   1.000
_cell.angle_alpha   90.00
_cell.angle_beta   90.00
_cell.angle_gamma   90.00
#
_symmetry.space_group_name_H-M   'P 1'
#
loop_
_entity.id
_entity.type
_entity.pdbx_description
1 polymer ?
#
loop_
_entity_poly.entity_id
_entity_poly.type
_entity_poly.pdbx_seq_one_letter_code
_entity_poly.pdbx_strand_id
1 'polypeptide(L)' 'MHRFVGQYVCTECGNDFDEDDIDWEFSDPETGFYYCNFCSNSLEQAGIDAMDPDGFGYDDYGNWDSDRLGL' A
#
# COMPACT_ATOMS: atom_id res chain seq x y z
N MET A 1 32.17 -6.58 -11.22
CA MET A 1 31.54 -6.51 -9.89
C MET A 1 30.34 -5.59 -10.04
N HIS A 2 29.17 -6.13 -10.38
CA HIS A 2 27.96 -5.30 -10.50
C HIS A 2 27.47 -5.01 -9.09
N ARG A 3 27.65 -3.78 -8.65
CA ARG A 3 27.15 -3.28 -7.37
C ARG A 3 25.69 -2.89 -7.62
N PHE A 4 24.78 -3.87 -7.56
CA PHE A 4 23.36 -3.58 -7.45
C PHE A 4 23.13 -3.16 -6.00
N VAL A 5 23.07 -1.85 -5.77
CA VAL A 5 22.73 -1.28 -4.48
C VAL A 5 21.21 -1.25 -4.44
N GLY A 6 20.59 -2.14 -3.66
CA GLY A 6 19.22 -1.90 -3.19
C GLY A 6 19.23 -0.57 -2.45
N GLN A 7 18.68 0.47 -3.07
CA GLN A 7 18.91 1.86 -2.70
C GLN A 7 17.78 2.45 -1.85
N TYR A 8 16.68 1.71 -1.70
CA TYR A 8 15.47 2.17 -1.04
C TYR A 8 15.17 1.29 0.17
N VAL A 9 14.76 1.93 1.26
CA VAL A 9 14.41 1.28 2.53
C VAL A 9 12.96 1.57 2.82
N CYS A 10 12.18 0.52 3.06
CA CYS A 10 10.74 0.68 3.23
C CYS A 10 10.47 1.32 4.58
N THR A 11 9.66 2.37 4.59
CA THR A 11 9.34 3.14 5.79
C THR A 11 8.58 2.30 6.82
N GLU A 12 7.76 1.35 6.36
CA GLU A 12 6.93 0.50 7.23
C GLU A 12 7.70 -0.69 7.81
N CYS A 13 8.30 -1.51 6.95
CA CYS A 13 8.95 -2.74 7.40
C CYS A 13 10.46 -2.59 7.66
N GLY A 14 11.08 -1.50 7.20
CA GLY A 14 12.52 -1.25 7.35
C GLY A 14 13.43 -2.11 6.47
N ASN A 15 12.86 -2.95 5.60
CA ASN A 15 13.64 -3.80 4.69
C ASN A 15 14.15 -3.00 3.48
N ASP A 16 15.33 -3.37 2.99
CA ASP A 16 15.85 -2.93 1.70
C ASP A 16 15.12 -3.61 0.55
N PHE A 17 14.93 -2.86 -0.54
CA PHE A 17 14.25 -3.34 -1.73
C PHE A 17 14.71 -2.58 -2.99
N ASP A 18 14.41 -3.16 -4.15
CA ASP A 18 14.78 -2.62 -5.46
C ASP A 18 13.74 -1.59 -5.93
N GLU A 19 14.14 -0.74 -6.88
CA GLU A 19 13.25 0.29 -7.44
C GLU A 19 11.99 -0.29 -8.11
N ASP A 20 12.13 -1.48 -8.70
CA ASP A 20 11.03 -2.21 -9.33
C ASP A 20 9.97 -2.68 -8.31
N ASP A 21 10.33 -2.75 -7.03
CA ASP A 21 9.44 -3.13 -5.92
C ASP A 21 8.83 -1.92 -5.19
N ILE A 22 9.10 -0.69 -5.66
CA ILE A 22 8.51 0.55 -5.13
C ILE A 22 7.08 0.72 -5.62
N ASP A 23 6.20 0.94 -4.66
CA ASP A 23 4.88 1.50 -4.92
C ASP A 23 5.00 3.02 -5.03
N TRP A 24 5.03 3.53 -6.27
CA TRP A 24 5.14 4.97 -6.54
C TRP A 24 3.86 5.76 -6.28
N GLU A 25 2.70 5.10 -6.08
CA GLU A 25 1.48 5.80 -5.66
C GLU A 25 1.53 6.11 -4.16
N PHE A 26 2.12 5.22 -3.35
CA PHE A 26 2.30 5.42 -1.92
C PHE A 26 3.61 6.11 -1.54
N SER A 27 4.63 6.04 -2.41
CA SER A 27 5.95 6.60 -2.15
C SER A 27 6.07 8.05 -2.61
N ASP A 28 6.84 8.83 -1.86
CA ASP A 28 7.10 10.23 -2.18
C ASP A 28 8.62 10.49 -2.23
N PRO A 29 9.19 10.66 -3.44
CA PRO A 29 10.61 10.93 -3.62
C PRO A 29 11.06 12.27 -3.03
N GLU A 30 10.17 13.25 -2.87
CA GLU A 30 10.53 14.57 -2.34
C GLU A 30 10.73 14.52 -0.83
N THR A 31 9.94 13.69 -0.13
CA THR A 31 10.08 13.47 1.31
C THR A 31 11.05 12.34 1.66
N GLY A 32 11.36 11.48 0.69
CA GLY A 32 12.22 10.31 0.87
C GLY A 32 11.53 9.15 1.60
N PHE A 33 10.20 9.17 1.67
CA PHE A 33 9.41 8.06 2.20
C PHE A 33 9.08 7.08 1.08
N TYR A 34 9.68 5.89 1.16
CA TYR A 34 9.46 4.83 0.19
C TYR A 34 8.72 3.67 0.84
N TYR A 35 7.81 3.05 0.08
CA TYR A 35 7.01 1.91 0.50
C TYR A 35 7.18 0.79 -0.54
N CYS A 36 7.46 -0.42 -0.08
CA CYS A 36 7.46 -1.58 -0.96
C CYS A 36 6.01 -2.00 -1.25
N ASN A 37 5.79 -2.61 -2.41
CA ASN A 37 4.47 -3.07 -2.86
C ASN A 37 3.71 -3.94 -1.83
N PHE A 38 4.44 -4.74 -1.04
CA PHE A 38 3.83 -5.56 0.00
C PHE A 38 3.24 -4.71 1.15
N CYS A 39 4.02 -3.75 1.65
CA CYS A 39 3.60 -2.91 2.75
C CYS A 39 2.51 -1.93 2.33
N SER A 40 2.61 -1.34 1.14
CA SER A 40 1.58 -0.42 0.63
C SER A 40 0.23 -1.14 0.47
N ASN A 41 0.22 -2.33 -0.14
CA ASN A 41 -0.98 -3.14 -0.27
C ASN A 41 -1.58 -3.52 1.10
N SER A 42 -0.73 -3.90 2.06
CA SER A 42 -1.19 -4.21 3.41
C SER A 42 -1.79 -3.00 4.13
N LEU A 43 -1.25 -1.79 3.91
CA LEU A 43 -1.77 -0.55 4.49
C LEU A 43 -3.09 -0.14 3.84
N GLU A 44 -3.20 -0.27 2.52
CA GLU A 44 -4.43 -0.03 1.78
C GLU A 44 -5.55 -0.95 2.29
N GLN A 45 -5.28 -2.25 2.41
CA GLN A 45 -6.25 -3.19 2.95
C GLN A 45 -6.62 -2.90 4.42
N ALA A 46 -5.65 -2.49 5.24
CA ALA A 46 -5.95 -2.08 6.62
C ALA A 46 -6.85 -0.83 6.67
N GLY A 47 -6.71 0.09 5.72
CA GLY A 47 -7.60 1.24 5.56
C GLY A 47 -9.02 0.84 5.15
N ILE A 48 -9.13 -0.09 4.21
CA ILE A 48 -10.41 -0.69 3.79
C ILE A 48 -11.08 -1.38 4.98
N ASP A 49 -10.37 -2.27 5.68
CA ASP A 49 -10.87 -3.01 6.85
C ASP A 49 -11.29 -2.07 8.00
N ALA A 50 -10.66 -0.91 8.13
CA ALA A 50 -11.04 0.09 9.13
C ALA A 50 -12.34 0.82 8.78
N MET A 51 -12.63 1.04 7.49
CA MET A 51 -13.85 1.69 7.02
C MET A 51 -15.02 0.73 6.80
N ASP A 52 -14.71 -0.51 6.43
CA ASP A 52 -15.65 -1.60 6.16
C ASP A 52 -15.21 -2.88 6.90
N PRO A 53 -15.27 -2.89 8.24
CA PRO A 53 -14.85 -4.04 9.03
C PRO A 53 -15.69 -5.29 8.76
N ASP A 54 -16.90 -5.12 8.23
CA ASP A 54 -17.82 -6.20 7.90
C ASP A 54 -17.71 -6.65 6.42
N GLY A 55 -16.95 -5.94 5.58
CA GLY A 55 -16.67 -6.30 4.19
C GLY A 55 -17.87 -6.18 3.24
N PHE A 56 -18.84 -5.32 3.55
CA PHE A 56 -20.07 -5.14 2.76
C PHE A 56 -20.11 -3.86 1.94
N GLY A 57 -19.28 -2.87 2.26
CA GLY A 57 -19.25 -1.55 1.63
C GLY A 57 -18.58 -1.52 0.25
N TYR A 58 -17.55 -2.33 0.00
CA TYR A 58 -16.85 -2.32 -1.31
C TYR A 58 -17.41 -3.36 -2.29
N ASP A 59 -17.81 -2.92 -3.50
CA ASP A 59 -18.31 -3.80 -4.57
C ASP A 59 -17.23 -4.72 -5.17
N ASP A 60 -17.63 -5.64 -6.05
CA ASP A 60 -16.72 -6.58 -6.72
C ASP A 60 -15.65 -5.89 -7.59
N TYR A 61 -15.79 -4.58 -7.84
CA TYR A 61 -14.84 -3.75 -8.58
C TYR A 61 -13.99 -2.87 -7.64
N GLY A 62 -14.14 -2.98 -6.32
CA GLY A 62 -13.40 -2.19 -5.33
C GLY A 62 -13.92 -0.77 -5.16
N ASN A 63 -15.14 -0.46 -5.62
CA ASN A 63 -15.75 0.84 -5.39
C ASN A 63 -16.53 0.86 -4.08
N TRP A 64 -16.37 1.94 -3.31
CA TRP A 64 -17.15 2.19 -2.11
C TRP A 64 -18.63 2.45 -2.44
N ASP A 65 -19.53 1.67 -1.84
CA ASP A 65 -20.97 1.81 -1.92
C ASP A 65 -21.59 1.73 -0.51
N SER A 66 -21.89 2.89 0.07
CA SER A 66 -22.51 2.98 1.40
C SER A 66 -23.92 2.38 1.48
N ASP A 67 -24.64 2.24 0.36
CA ASP A 67 -26.01 1.73 0.36
C ASP A 67 -26.04 0.22 0.64
N ARG A 68 -24.91 -0.47 0.44
CA ARG A 68 -24.75 -1.90 0.78
C ARG A 68 -24.59 -2.17 2.27
N LEU A 69 -24.34 -1.13 3.07
CA LEU A 69 -24.23 -1.24 4.53
C LEU A 69 -25.60 -1.43 5.22
N GLY A 70 -26.71 -1.35 4.49
CA GLY A 70 -28.02 -1.82 4.95
C GLY A 70 -28.62 -1.08 6.14
N LEU A 71 -28.38 0.24 6.27
CA LEU A 71 -28.95 1.11 7.31
C LEU A 71 -30.48 1.21 7.24
#